data_AF-A0A2N7WML1-F1
#
_entry.id   AF-A0A2N7WML1-F1
#
_cell.length_a   1.000
_cell.length_b   1.000
_cell.length_c   1.000
_cell.angle_alpha   90.00
_cell.angle_beta   90.00
_cell.angle_gamma   90.00
#
_symmetry.space_group_name_H-M   'P 1'
#
loop_
_entity.id
_entity.type
_entity.pdbx_description
1 polymer ?
#
loop_
_entity_poly.entity_id
_entity_poly.type
_entity_poly.pdbx_seq_one_letter_code
_entity_poly.pdbx_strand_id
1 'polypeptide(L)'
;MCDAEIAAVLLNRCAVQPVDEGEPIYLGVLREGNLSFKRELGFVGARDVPDIKACRTESLIFDDGSRALRISVEESEGGWTRWTALQPLH
;
A
#
# COMPACT_ATOMS: atom_id res chain seq x y z
N MET A 1 2.38 16.21 -10.05
CA MET A 1 1.77 15.03 -9.41
C MET A 1 2.88 14.02 -9.25
N CYS A 2 3.15 13.56 -8.03
CA CYS A 2 4.21 12.58 -7.77
C CYS A 2 3.74 11.17 -8.12
N ASP A 3 4.68 10.23 -8.18
CA ASP A 3 4.38 8.84 -8.57
C ASP A 3 3.38 8.18 -7.61
N ALA A 4 3.48 8.50 -6.31
CA ALA A 4 2.54 8.01 -5.30
C ALA A 4 1.10 8.49 -5.51
N GLU A 5 0.89 9.71 -6.00
CA GLU A 5 -0.46 10.23 -6.29
C GLU A 5 -1.09 9.49 -7.48
N ILE A 6 -0.30 9.25 -8.53
CA ILE A 6 -0.72 8.46 -9.69
C ILE A 6 -1.09 7.04 -9.25
N ALA A 7 -0.20 6.41 -8.49
CA ALA A 7 -0.41 5.05 -8.00
C ALA A 7 -1.65 4.95 -7.11
N ALA A 8 -1.83 5.85 -6.15
CA ALA A 8 -2.99 5.84 -5.28
C ALA A 8 -4.31 5.97 -6.08
N VAL A 9 -4.35 6.81 -7.11
CA VAL A 9 -5.53 6.94 -7.98
C VAL A 9 -5.80 5.64 -8.75
N LEU A 10 -4.79 5.06 -9.38
CA LEU A 10 -4.93 3.83 -10.18
C LEU A 10 -5.37 2.65 -9.30
N LEU A 11 -4.67 2.42 -8.19
CA LEU A 11 -4.93 1.30 -7.29
C LEU A 11 -6.31 1.39 -6.64
N ASN A 12 -6.75 2.59 -6.30
CA ASN A 12 -8.09 2.81 -5.73
C ASN A 12 -9.22 2.66 -6.75
N ARG A 13 -8.94 2.75 -8.06
CA ARG A 13 -9.90 2.45 -9.13
C ARG A 13 -9.99 0.95 -9.39
N CYS A 14 -8.90 0.22 -9.22
CA CYS A 14 -8.83 -1.24 -9.39
C CYS A 14 -9.47 -2.05 -8.23
N ALA A 15 -10.23 -1.42 -7.33
CA ALA A 15 -10.62 -1.90 -6.00
C ALA A 15 -11.60 -3.10 -5.93
N VAL A 16 -11.59 -4.01 -6.90
CA VAL A 16 -12.26 -5.31 -6.81
C VAL A 16 -11.21 -6.39 -7.03
N GLN A 17 -10.46 -6.75 -6.00
CA GLN A 17 -9.86 -8.09 -5.93
C GLN A 17 -9.35 -8.41 -4.52
N PRO A 18 -9.70 -9.59 -3.97
CA PRO A 18 -9.11 -10.08 -2.73
C PRO A 18 -7.61 -10.32 -2.90
N VAL A 19 -6.85 -10.04 -1.85
CA VAL A 19 -5.41 -10.32 -1.79
C VAL A 19 -5.24 -11.81 -1.50
N ASP A 20 -5.11 -12.61 -2.56
CA ASP A 20 -4.72 -14.02 -2.45
C ASP A 20 -3.18 -14.17 -2.42
N GLU A 21 -2.66 -15.33 -2.01
CA GLU A 21 -1.25 -15.59 -1.60
C GLU A 21 -0.16 -15.48 -2.70
N GLY A 22 -0.35 -14.66 -3.74
CA GLY A 22 0.62 -14.38 -4.81
C GLY A 22 1.11 -12.93 -4.88
N GLU A 23 1.94 -12.62 -5.90
CA GLU A 23 2.21 -11.22 -6.23
C GLU A 23 0.89 -10.55 -6.65
N PRO A 24 0.45 -9.48 -5.97
CA PRO A 24 -0.88 -8.96 -6.21
C PRO A 24 -1.04 -8.41 -7.62
N ILE A 25 -2.07 -8.86 -8.34
CA ILE A 25 -2.38 -8.47 -9.72
C ILE A 25 -2.44 -6.94 -9.89
N TYR A 26 -2.91 -6.22 -8.86
CA TYR A 26 -2.99 -4.75 -8.90
C TYR A 26 -1.63 -4.05 -9.01
N LEU A 27 -0.52 -4.70 -8.64
CA LEU A 27 0.82 -4.15 -8.84
C LEU A 27 1.24 -4.17 -10.31
N GLY A 28 0.67 -5.07 -11.12
CA GLY A 28 0.90 -5.12 -12.57
C GLY A 28 0.49 -3.82 -13.25
N VAL A 29 -0.63 -3.23 -12.84
CA VAL A 29 -1.15 -1.96 -13.39
C VAL A 29 -0.13 -0.83 -13.26
N LEU A 30 0.62 -0.78 -12.15
CA LEU A 30 1.64 0.25 -11.94
C LEU A 30 2.85 0.03 -12.86
N ARG A 31 3.27 -1.23 -13.03
CA ARG A 31 4.40 -1.59 -13.89
C ARG A 31 4.09 -1.36 -15.36
N GLU A 32 2.87 -1.67 -15.80
CA GLU A 32 2.38 -1.33 -17.15
C GLU A 32 2.41 0.18 -17.40
N GLY A 33 2.17 0.98 -16.36
CA GLY A 33 2.32 2.44 -16.38
C GLY A 33 3.75 2.96 -16.26
N ASN A 34 4.77 2.09 -16.33
CA ASN A 34 6.19 2.42 -16.13
C ASN A 34 6.52 3.06 -14.76
N LEU A 35 5.73 2.80 -13.73
CA LEU A 35 6.05 3.21 -12.36
C LEU A 35 6.97 2.18 -11.71
N SER A 36 8.18 2.61 -11.38
CA SER A 36 9.15 1.79 -10.63
C SER A 36 8.95 2.01 -9.13
N PHE A 37 8.87 0.92 -8.37
CA PHE A 37 8.65 1.00 -6.93
C PHE A 37 9.19 -0.22 -6.19
N LYS A 38 9.55 0.00 -4.92
CA LYS A 38 9.77 -1.06 -3.94
C LYS A 38 8.51 -1.25 -3.09
N ARG A 39 8.08 -2.51 -2.94
CA ARG A 39 7.00 -2.88 -2.01
C ARG A 39 7.57 -3.17 -0.63
N GLU A 40 6.95 -2.63 0.41
CA GLU A 40 7.29 -2.86 1.80
C GLU A 40 6.02 -3.21 2.59
N LEU A 41 6.08 -4.33 3.31
CA LEU A 41 5.04 -4.78 4.23
C LEU A 41 5.52 -4.58 5.66
N GLY A 42 4.66 -4.05 6.52
CA GLY A 42 5.00 -3.73 7.90
C GLY A 42 3.81 -3.90 8.85
N PHE A 43 4.02 -3.49 10.09
CA PHE A 43 3.01 -3.51 11.14
C PHE A 43 3.09 -2.22 11.94
N VAL A 44 1.94 -1.67 12.32
CA VAL A 44 1.79 -0.56 13.24
C VAL A 44 1.16 -1.10 14.52
N GLY A 45 1.90 -0.99 15.61
CA GLY A 45 1.49 -1.41 16.94
C GLY A 45 2.30 -0.68 18.00
N ALA A 46 1.90 -0.84 19.27
CA ALA A 46 2.67 -0.32 20.38
C ALA A 46 4.03 -1.02 20.47
N ARG A 47 5.09 -0.24 20.68
CA ARG A 47 6.44 -0.79 20.85
C ARG A 47 6.47 -1.69 22.09
N ASP A 48 7.09 -2.87 21.96
CA ASP A 48 7.28 -3.86 23.02
C ASP A 48 5.99 -4.50 23.59
N VAL A 49 4.85 -4.32 22.92
CA VAL A 49 3.61 -5.03 23.23
C VAL A 49 3.33 -6.02 22.10
N PRO A 50 3.29 -7.34 22.38
CA PRO A 50 2.80 -8.32 21.42
C PRO A 50 1.31 -8.08 21.18
N ASP A 51 1.00 -7.19 20.24
CA ASP A 51 -0.37 -6.84 19.92
C ASP A 51 -0.87 -7.73 18.78
N ILE A 52 -1.75 -8.66 19.14
CA ILE A 52 -2.45 -9.55 18.21
C ILE A 52 -3.34 -8.73 17.24
N LYS A 53 -3.60 -7.46 17.58
CA LYS A 53 -4.38 -6.49 16.81
C LYS A 53 -3.56 -5.49 16.02
N ALA A 54 -2.23 -5.67 15.93
CA ALA A 54 -1.37 -4.75 15.19
C ALA A 54 -1.83 -4.62 13.73
N CYS A 55 -2.04 -3.39 13.28
CA CYS A 55 -2.48 -3.11 11.91
C CYS A 55 -1.32 -3.42 10.96
N ARG A 56 -1.56 -4.22 9.92
CA ARG A 56 -0.58 -4.42 8.83
C ARG A 56 -0.53 -3.14 7.99
N THR A 57 0.64 -2.84 7.47
CA THR A 57 0.83 -1.73 6.53
C THR A 57 1.40 -2.24 5.23
N GLU A 58 1.03 -1.59 4.15
CA GLU A 58 1.61 -1.82 2.85
C GLU A 58 1.99 -0.49 2.21
N SER A 59 3.28 -0.34 1.89
CA SER A 59 3.87 0.86 1.30
C SER A 59 4.53 0.51 -0.03
N LEU A 60 4.26 1.33 -1.05
CA LEU A 60 5.01 1.36 -2.31
C LEU A 60 5.88 2.61 -2.29
N ILE A 61 7.20 2.42 -2.35
CA ILE A 61 8.19 3.50 -2.31
C ILE A 61 8.69 3.71 -3.73
N PHE A 62 8.50 4.91 -4.26
CA PHE A 62 8.87 5.30 -5.62
C PHE A 62 10.25 5.95 -5.66
N ASP A 63 10.83 6.05 -6.86
CA ASP A 63 12.17 6.62 -7.08
C ASP A 63 12.25 8.11 -6.73
N ASP A 64 11.14 8.82 -6.81
CA ASP A 64 11.00 10.22 -6.35
C ASP A 64 10.92 10.35 -4.82
N GLY A 65 11.00 9.23 -4.09
CA GLY A 65 10.92 9.17 -2.63
C GLY A 65 9.49 9.24 -2.07
N SER A 66 8.48 9.48 -2.92
CA SER A 66 7.09 9.48 -2.52
C SER A 66 6.62 8.07 -2.19
N ARG A 67 5.51 7.95 -1.44
CA ARG A 67 4.98 6.65 -1.02
C ARG A 67 3.48 6.54 -1.21
N ALA A 68 3.01 5.44 -1.78
CA ALA A 68 1.60 5.05 -1.68
C ALA A 68 1.46 4.09 -0.50
N LEU A 69 0.61 4.43 0.48
CA LEU A 69 0.42 3.68 1.72
C LEU A 69 -1.03 3.24 1.89
N ARG A 70 -1.23 2.04 2.44
CA ARG A 70 -2.51 1.60 3.03
C ARG A 70 -2.29 0.77 4.28
N ILE A 71 -3.34 0.65 5.10
CA ILE A 71 -3.31 -0.01 6.41
C ILE A 71 -4.42 -1.05 6.47
N SER A 72 -4.18 -2.21 7.10
CA SER A 72 -5.21 -3.22 7.27
C SER A 72 -6.23 -2.82 8.32
N VAL A 73 -7.50 -3.18 8.11
CA VAL A 73 -8.61 -2.99 9.06
C VAL A 73 -9.00 -4.35 9.60
N GLU A 74 -8.98 -4.50 10.92
CA GLU A 74 -9.13 -5.79 11.63
C GLU A 74 -10.46 -6.52 11.36
N GLU A 75 -11.52 -5.80 10.95
CA GLU A 75 -12.91 -6.30 11.00
C GLU A 75 -13.57 -6.60 9.63
N SER A 76 -12.86 -6.56 8.50
CA SER A 76 -13.48 -6.93 7.22
C SER A 76 -12.67 -7.94 6.41
N GLU A 77 -13.32 -8.96 5.87
CA GLU A 77 -12.70 -9.84 4.85
C GLU A 77 -12.25 -8.97 3.66
N GLY A 78 -10.95 -8.94 3.40
CA GLY A 78 -10.31 -8.02 2.43
C GLY A 78 -9.79 -6.69 3.03
N GLY A 79 -9.84 -6.54 4.36
CA GLY A 79 -9.68 -5.32 5.16
C GLY A 79 -8.38 -4.56 4.98
N TRP A 80 -8.37 -3.69 3.99
CA TRP A 80 -7.37 -2.64 3.81
C TRP A 80 -8.05 -1.30 3.52
N THR A 81 -7.48 -0.22 4.04
CA THR A 81 -7.89 1.13 3.65
C THR A 81 -7.62 1.37 2.16
N ARG A 82 -8.22 2.44 1.64
CA ARG A 82 -7.79 3.02 0.35
C ARG A 82 -6.32 3.40 0.42
N TRP A 83 -5.67 3.37 -0.74
CA TRP A 83 -4.32 3.88 -0.92
C TRP A 83 -4.30 5.40 -0.74
N THR A 84 -3.32 5.89 -0.01
CA THR A 84 -3.06 7.32 0.19
C THR A 84 -1.63 7.66 -0.24
N ALA A 85 -1.43 8.84 -0.82
CA ALA A 85 -0.12 9.32 -1.23
C ALA A 85 0.55 10.09 -0.08
N LEU A 86 1.82 9.81 0.16
CA LEU A 86 2.68 10.51 1.11
C LEU A 86 3.84 11.14 0.34
N GLN A 87 4.08 12.42 0.59
CA GLN A 87 5.21 13.14 0.04
C GLN A 87 6.52 12.68 0.72
N PRO A 88 7.67 12.79 0.05
CA PRO A 88 8.97 12.57 0.69
C PRO A 88 9.13 13.47 1.92
N LEU A 89 9.73 12.93 2.98
CA LEU A 89 10.13 13.74 4.14
C LEU A 89 11.41 14.49 3.77
N HIS A 90 11.33 15.83 3.75
CA HIS A 90 12.47 16.73 3.53
C HIS A 90 13.24 16.98 4.83
#